data_AF-A0AAU9JCD6-F1
#
_entry.id   AF-A0AAU9JCD6-F1
#
_cell.length_a   1.000
_cell.length_b   1.000
_cell.length_c   1.000
_cell.angle_alpha   90.00
_cell.angle_beta   90.00
_cell.angle_gamma   90.00
#
_symmetry.space_group_name_H-M   'P 1'
#
loop_
_entity.id
_entity.type
_entity.pdbx_description
1 polymer ?
#
loop_
_entity_poly.entity_id
_entity_poly.type
_entity_poly.pdbx_seq_one_letter_code
_entity_poly.pdbx_strand_id
1 'polypeptide(L)'
;MNTANILFIIARHLTFRDLLSFGQVNKLFNSVSKKDELWKRECLRVYFGNYDIFGSIYKGDEYLYKPTREPHWRHLLKKLIQTRHSWLLLKGDSFTHDDLDTLRCEVFLTLQEPLLPPPPLRREPKTFPTIIQDLLAHIFEEPSQIGFNLPTESEMIIEGVMNQNLIDEIGDNVSIDQIAIIKWALKGNKCDINKSLSLGSSGNQSTCYSSTGDFDSTLLTTYFQNKMINANPLIIKLFCTLKKTIKIHCVASWNCLNLIEEATELLSEYCLRWDAFCASIYWLDKIFLPFSILINQSYDIHWPNAPKMPPFTVMRLMMIIWRRHVFNKLKDYLLDSIFNLLQSQRNMIVKECPTFKGEINRIIKEDTANIMIKAIQAVVDLSVNELNIYFIDHSGFKGDGEYQLLHEKVLKLTQQFYEEVSSYPYAAQIYILGEDLKLAQRAFLPCTWTKIERMGVEIKIESMKNLYYSEYKQFIPISLTPEEEGLDRFVYSPFGKMLFSNDQSHAASRNIKLYIDYLRIRNRLQEVMDYNNLDALCQKLKQPKLVEDEEIEYQNEQMGLKLEVPPEEQVLFSISNDIHPGQFLAIISAFKTFEG
;
A
#
# COMPACT_ATOMS: atom_id res chain seq x y z
N MET A 1 -5.16 14.73 39.00
CA MET A 1 -4.89 15.83 39.96
C MET A 1 -5.69 17.05 39.52
N ASN A 2 -6.59 17.55 40.38
CA ASN A 2 -7.40 18.73 40.07
C ASN A 2 -6.52 19.98 39.94
N THR A 3 -6.41 20.50 38.71
CA THR A 3 -5.64 21.70 38.34
C THR A 3 -6.05 22.95 39.13
N ALA A 4 -7.30 23.03 39.60
CA ALA A 4 -7.81 24.14 40.40
C ALA A 4 -7.10 24.29 41.76
N ASN A 5 -6.73 23.19 42.44
CA ASN A 5 -6.08 23.25 43.75
C ASN A 5 -4.63 23.71 43.65
N ILE A 6 -3.90 23.30 42.60
CA ILE A 6 -2.51 23.72 42.39
C ILE A 6 -2.46 25.20 42.04
N LEU A 7 -3.36 25.66 41.16
CA LEU A 7 -3.47 27.08 40.81
C LEU A 7 -3.83 27.96 42.01
N PHE A 8 -4.71 27.48 42.90
CA PHE A 8 -5.05 28.17 44.15
C PHE A 8 -3.86 28.23 45.13
N ILE A 9 -3.11 27.14 45.28
CA ILE A 9 -1.91 27.08 46.12
C ILE A 9 -0.83 28.03 45.58
N ILE A 10 -0.56 27.99 44.27
CA ILE A 10 0.40 28.90 43.63
C ILE A 10 -0.06 30.35 43.81
N ALA A 11 -1.34 30.67 43.54
CA ALA A 11 -1.89 32.01 43.67
C ALA A 11 -1.78 32.59 45.09
N ARG A 12 -1.79 31.74 46.12
CA ARG A 12 -1.63 32.14 47.53
C ARG A 12 -0.24 32.67 47.88
N HIS A 13 0.77 32.34 47.08
CA HIS A 13 2.16 32.74 47.30
C HIS A 13 2.63 33.84 46.33
N LEU A 14 1.75 34.33 45.45
CA LEU A 14 2.06 35.37 44.48
C LEU A 14 1.72 36.75 45.04
N THR A 15 2.56 37.76 44.76
CA THR A 15 2.22 39.15 45.08
C THR A 15 1.07 39.64 44.18
N PHE A 16 0.42 40.76 44.53
CA PHE A 16 -0.63 41.34 43.67
C PHE A 16 -0.14 41.64 42.25
N ARG A 17 1.12 42.08 42.11
CA ARG A 17 1.77 42.32 40.82
C ARG A 17 1.97 41.02 40.04
N ASP A 18 2.37 39.95 40.72
CA ASP A 18 2.53 38.62 40.12
C ASP A 18 1.18 38.02 39.73
N LEU A 19 0.12 38.24 40.53
CA LEU A 19 -1.25 37.82 40.21
C LEU A 19 -1.81 38.53 38.99
N LEU A 20 -1.55 39.84 38.83
CA LEU A 20 -1.93 40.58 37.63
C LEU A 20 -1.19 40.06 36.39
N SER A 21 0.11 39.81 36.53
CA SER A 21 0.95 39.26 35.45
C SER A 21 0.50 37.84 35.10
N PHE A 22 0.21 37.00 36.10
CA PHE A 22 -0.35 35.66 35.95
C PHE A 22 -1.73 35.70 35.26
N GLY A 23 -2.59 36.65 35.63
CA GLY A 23 -3.89 36.86 34.99
C GLY A 23 -3.77 37.27 33.52
N GLN A 24 -2.79 38.11 33.17
CA GLN A 24 -2.49 38.47 31.78
C GLN A 24 -1.95 37.27 30.99
N VAL A 25 -1.00 36.51 31.56
CA VAL A 25 -0.48 35.27 30.97
C VAL A 25 -1.59 34.24 30.78
N ASN A 26 -2.50 34.07 31.74
CA ASN A 26 -3.60 33.13 31.64
C ASN A 26 -4.65 33.57 30.59
N LYS A 27 -4.94 34.87 30.47
CA LYS A 27 -5.76 35.41 29.37
C LYS A 27 -5.11 35.19 28.01
N LEU A 28 -3.80 35.44 27.91
CA LEU A 28 -3.04 35.20 26.68
C LEU A 28 -3.00 33.71 26.35
N PHE A 29 -2.75 32.84 27.33
CA PHE A 29 -2.80 31.38 27.19
C PHE A 29 -4.18 30.90 26.76
N ASN A 30 -5.27 31.40 27.37
CA ASN A 30 -6.64 31.07 26.95
C ASN A 30 -6.96 31.56 25.53
N SER A 31 -6.43 32.72 25.13
CA SER A 31 -6.57 33.24 23.77
C SER A 31 -5.78 32.40 22.76
N VAL A 32 -4.53 32.07 23.07
CA VAL A 32 -3.63 31.30 22.20
C VAL A 32 -4.04 29.82 22.13
N SER A 33 -4.47 29.22 23.23
CA SER A 33 -5.01 27.85 23.29
C SER A 33 -6.36 27.69 22.59
N LYS A 34 -7.01 28.78 22.19
CA LYS A 34 -8.18 28.74 21.30
C LYS A 34 -7.81 28.72 19.82
N LYS A 35 -6.54 29.00 19.46
CA LYS A 35 -6.07 28.96 18.07
C LYS A 35 -5.73 27.53 17.66
N ASP A 36 -6.26 27.09 16.52
CA ASP A 36 -6.05 25.71 16.05
C ASP A 36 -4.66 25.47 15.45
N GLU A 37 -3.98 26.52 14.98
CA GLU A 37 -2.57 26.45 14.55
C GLU A 37 -1.64 25.94 15.65
N LEU A 38 -1.86 26.34 16.91
CA LEU A 38 -1.07 25.88 18.05
C LEU A 38 -1.21 24.36 18.20
N TRP A 39 -2.45 23.87 18.18
CA TRP A 39 -2.75 22.45 18.35
C TRP A 39 -2.33 21.62 17.14
N LYS A 40 -2.40 22.19 15.93
CA LYS A 40 -1.82 21.59 14.73
C LYS A 40 -0.31 21.39 14.91
N ARG A 41 0.42 22.44 15.29
CA ARG A 41 1.87 22.37 15.54
C ARG A 41 2.21 21.34 16.62
N GLU A 42 1.45 21.32 17.70
CA GLU A 42 1.66 20.35 18.79
C GLU A 42 1.33 18.91 18.37
N CYS A 43 0.26 18.69 17.61
CA CYS A 43 -0.03 17.39 16.99
C CYS A 43 1.13 16.93 16.12
N LEU A 44 1.60 17.79 15.22
CA LEU A 44 2.71 17.45 14.34
C LEU A 44 3.94 17.07 15.15
N ARG A 45 4.33 17.89 16.13
CA ARG A 45 5.47 17.65 17.01
C ARG A 45 5.39 16.33 17.77
N VAL A 46 4.19 15.94 18.23
CA VAL A 46 4.02 14.79 19.12
C VAL A 46 3.85 13.48 18.35
N TYR A 47 3.28 13.53 17.15
CA TYR A 47 3.05 12.33 16.34
C TYR A 47 4.14 12.08 15.31
N PHE A 48 4.83 13.12 14.86
CA PHE A 48 5.79 13.07 13.76
C PHE A 48 7.09 13.76 14.17
N GLY A 49 8.20 13.07 13.97
CA GLY A 49 9.55 13.58 14.17
C GLY A 49 10.07 14.28 12.93
N ASN A 50 11.39 14.36 12.79
CA ASN A 50 11.99 14.81 11.56
C ASN A 50 12.02 13.67 10.52
N TYR A 51 11.30 13.84 9.41
CA TYR A 51 11.27 12.87 8.32
C TYR A 51 12.18 13.23 7.15
N ASP A 52 13.07 14.22 7.30
CA ASP A 52 14.06 14.61 6.29
C ASP A 52 14.90 13.41 5.82
N ILE A 53 15.19 12.44 6.69
CA ILE A 53 15.94 11.23 6.33
C ILE A 53 15.20 10.32 5.33
N PHE A 54 13.88 10.43 5.24
CA PHE A 54 13.04 9.69 4.29
C PHE A 54 12.77 10.47 2.99
N GLY A 55 13.20 11.75 2.92
CA GLY A 55 12.98 12.63 1.78
C GLY A 55 14.26 13.27 1.22
N SER A 56 14.61 12.98 -0.03
CA SER A 56 15.63 13.70 -0.79
C SER A 56 15.05 14.44 -1.99
N ILE A 57 14.05 15.31 -1.81
CA ILE A 57 13.72 16.40 -2.74
C ILE A 57 13.37 17.64 -1.88
N TYR A 58 14.23 18.67 -1.98
CA TYR A 58 14.15 19.96 -1.28
C TYR A 58 12.90 20.79 -1.64
N LYS A 59 12.39 21.64 -0.73
CA LYS A 59 12.81 23.07 -0.58
C LYS A 59 11.98 23.85 0.45
N GLY A 60 12.71 24.66 1.23
CA GLY A 60 12.41 26.09 1.42
C GLY A 60 11.56 26.45 2.63
N ASP A 61 12.15 27.24 3.53
CA ASP A 61 11.43 28.07 4.49
C ASP A 61 10.24 28.77 3.81
N GLU A 62 9.11 28.83 4.53
CA GLU A 62 7.79 29.40 4.16
C GLU A 62 6.70 28.42 3.67
N TYR A 63 6.27 27.51 4.56
CA TYR A 63 4.93 26.91 4.47
C TYR A 63 3.86 27.92 4.92
N LEU A 64 3.42 28.79 4.01
CA LEU A 64 2.15 29.52 4.15
C LEU A 64 0.99 28.63 3.67
N TYR A 65 0.61 27.72 4.55
CA TYR A 65 -0.47 26.77 4.34
C TYR A 65 -1.85 27.42 4.62
N LYS A 66 -2.81 27.30 3.70
CA LYS A 66 -4.23 27.61 3.95
C LYS A 66 -5.05 26.32 3.96
N PRO A 67 -5.47 25.80 5.13
CA PRO A 67 -6.42 24.70 5.20
C PRO A 67 -7.81 25.16 4.70
N THR A 68 -8.46 24.35 3.88
CA THR A 68 -9.89 24.47 3.53
C THR A 68 -10.80 23.66 4.45
N ARG A 69 -10.23 22.79 5.30
CA ARG A 69 -10.93 22.05 6.37
C ARG A 69 -10.06 21.96 7.62
N GLU A 70 -10.64 22.12 8.80
CA GLU A 70 -9.90 22.04 10.06
C GLU A 70 -10.07 20.65 10.70
N PRO A 71 -9.00 19.84 10.83
CA PRO A 71 -9.05 18.66 11.66
C PRO A 71 -9.24 19.06 13.12
N HIS A 72 -9.96 18.23 13.88
CA HIS A 72 -10.07 18.42 15.32
C HIS A 72 -8.78 18.00 16.05
N TRP A 73 -7.70 18.76 15.86
CA TRP A 73 -6.36 18.50 16.42
C TRP A 73 -6.39 18.26 17.94
N ARG A 74 -7.21 19.01 18.67
CA ARG A 74 -7.40 18.84 20.13
C ARG A 74 -7.93 17.45 20.50
N HIS A 75 -8.81 16.90 19.67
CA HIS A 75 -9.37 15.56 19.90
C HIS A 75 -8.32 14.46 19.72
N LEU A 76 -7.39 14.63 18.78
CA LEU A 76 -6.27 13.71 18.59
C LEU A 76 -5.33 13.72 19.80
N LEU A 77 -4.93 14.89 20.28
CA LEU A 77 -4.10 15.00 21.49
C LEU A 77 -4.80 14.44 22.73
N LYS A 78 -6.12 14.65 22.85
CA LYS A 78 -6.91 14.04 23.92
C LYS A 78 -6.88 12.51 23.83
N LYS A 79 -7.08 11.95 22.63
CA LYS A 79 -6.98 10.50 22.39
C LYS A 79 -5.58 9.96 22.67
N LEU A 80 -4.53 10.70 22.34
CA LEU A 80 -3.16 10.33 22.67
C LEU A 80 -2.97 10.17 24.18
N ILE A 81 -3.42 11.16 24.96
CA ILE A 81 -3.31 11.14 26.42
C ILE A 81 -4.08 9.93 26.98
N GLN A 82 -5.29 9.68 26.48
CA GLN A 82 -6.08 8.50 26.85
C GLN A 82 -5.34 7.19 26.54
N THR A 83 -4.67 7.11 25.39
CA THR A 83 -3.88 5.93 25.03
C THR A 83 -2.65 5.79 25.91
N ARG A 84 -1.93 6.87 26.22
CA ARG A 84 -0.82 6.84 27.19
C ARG A 84 -1.28 6.36 28.56
N HIS A 85 -2.49 6.72 28.98
CA HIS A 85 -3.09 6.18 30.21
C HIS A 85 -3.44 4.69 30.09
N SER A 86 -3.81 4.18 28.92
CA SER A 86 -4.10 2.75 28.75
C SER A 86 -2.87 1.86 28.96
N TRP A 87 -1.66 2.37 28.69
CA TRP A 87 -0.41 1.67 29.04
C TRP A 87 -0.25 1.48 30.55
N LEU A 88 -0.72 2.42 31.38
CA LEU A 88 -0.68 2.29 32.84
C LEU A 88 -1.64 1.20 33.36
N LEU A 89 -2.63 0.79 32.57
CA LEU A 89 -3.55 -0.31 32.91
C LEU A 89 -2.92 -1.70 32.73
N LEU A 90 -1.73 -1.77 32.14
CA LEU A 90 -0.91 -2.99 32.05
C LEU A 90 -0.12 -3.25 33.33
N LYS A 91 -0.15 -2.32 34.29
CA LYS A 91 0.54 -2.45 35.57
C LYS A 91 -0.01 -3.64 36.35
N GLY A 92 0.87 -4.51 36.81
CA GLY A 92 0.56 -5.72 37.57
C GLY A 92 1.85 -6.39 38.03
N ASP A 93 1.78 -7.67 38.41
CA ASP A 93 2.95 -8.42 38.89
C ASP A 93 4.02 -8.62 37.80
N SER A 94 3.60 -8.56 36.54
CA SER A 94 4.44 -8.82 35.37
C SER A 94 5.18 -7.59 34.83
N PHE A 95 4.69 -6.37 35.06
CA PHE A 95 5.38 -5.15 34.60
C PHE A 95 5.49 -4.12 35.71
N THR A 96 6.71 -3.65 35.97
CA THR A 96 6.91 -2.50 36.85
C THR A 96 6.46 -1.21 36.16
N HIS A 97 6.35 -0.12 36.94
CA HIS A 97 6.00 1.17 36.34
C HIS A 97 7.05 1.63 35.35
N ASP A 98 8.33 1.41 35.66
CA ASP A 98 9.47 1.84 34.85
C ASP A 98 9.54 1.02 33.56
N ASP A 99 9.30 -0.30 33.62
CA ASP A 99 9.23 -1.16 32.42
C ASP A 99 8.16 -0.69 31.43
N LEU A 100 6.96 -0.37 31.94
CA LEU A 100 5.88 0.15 31.10
C LEU A 100 6.17 1.53 30.55
N ASP A 101 6.88 2.37 31.29
CA ASP A 101 7.25 3.70 30.82
C ASP A 101 8.28 3.59 29.70
N THR A 102 9.30 2.75 29.87
CA THR A 102 10.31 2.43 28.85
C THR A 102 9.67 1.86 27.59
N LEU A 103 8.88 0.79 27.71
CA LEU A 103 8.24 0.15 26.55
C LEU A 103 7.27 1.11 25.83
N ARG A 104 6.47 1.86 26.60
CA ARG A 104 5.57 2.86 26.03
C ARG A 104 6.36 3.94 25.28
N CYS A 105 7.41 4.48 25.90
CA CYS A 105 8.24 5.52 25.31
C CYS A 105 8.89 5.03 24.01
N GLU A 106 9.44 3.81 24.01
CA GLU A 106 10.00 3.18 22.81
C GLU A 106 8.95 3.12 21.70
N VAL A 107 7.75 2.58 21.96
CA VAL A 107 6.69 2.48 20.94
C VAL A 107 6.31 3.84 20.35
N PHE A 108 6.14 4.87 21.19
CA PHE A 108 5.79 6.20 20.70
C PHE A 108 6.94 6.85 19.93
N LEU A 109 8.18 6.68 20.40
CA LEU A 109 9.37 7.22 19.72
C LEU A 109 9.60 6.53 18.38
N THR A 110 9.50 5.20 18.31
CA THR A 110 9.62 4.44 17.05
C THR A 110 8.55 4.84 16.02
N LEU A 111 7.32 5.15 16.45
CA LEU A 111 6.28 5.66 15.56
C LEU A 111 6.51 7.12 15.16
N GLN A 112 7.07 7.92 16.07
CA GLN A 112 7.30 9.34 15.85
C GLN A 112 8.50 9.59 14.93
N GLU A 113 9.64 8.97 15.23
CA GLU A 113 10.94 9.18 14.59
C GLU A 113 11.66 7.84 14.43
N PRO A 114 11.21 7.00 13.47
CA PRO A 114 11.81 5.69 13.23
C PRO A 114 13.21 5.85 12.65
N LEU A 115 14.12 4.99 13.09
CA LEU A 115 15.44 4.87 12.47
C LEU A 115 15.33 4.15 11.13
N LEU A 116 16.14 4.53 10.14
CA LEU A 116 16.23 3.78 8.90
C LEU A 116 16.80 2.38 9.18
N PRO A 117 16.12 1.30 8.76
CA PRO A 117 16.68 -0.04 8.91
C PRO A 117 17.92 -0.20 8.02
N PRO A 118 18.87 -1.07 8.40
CA PRO A 118 20.00 -1.37 7.55
C PRO A 118 19.51 -1.98 6.22
N PRO A 119 20.08 -1.60 5.07
CA PRO A 119 19.68 -2.19 3.80
C PRO A 119 20.01 -3.69 3.79
N PRO A 120 19.14 -4.54 3.22
CA PRO A 120 19.42 -5.96 3.08
C PRO A 120 20.68 -6.14 2.20
N LEU A 121 21.73 -6.75 2.74
CA LEU A 121 22.93 -7.07 1.97
C LEU A 121 22.70 -8.37 1.18
N ARG A 122 21.93 -8.32 0.08
CA ARG A 122 21.74 -9.47 -0.81
C ARG A 122 22.81 -9.53 -1.90
N ARG A 123 23.18 -10.77 -2.26
CA ARG A 123 24.14 -11.05 -3.36
C ARG A 123 23.48 -11.04 -4.75
N GLU A 124 22.15 -11.05 -4.82
CA GLU A 124 21.43 -11.15 -6.08
C GLU A 124 21.04 -9.78 -6.65
N PRO A 125 21.23 -9.54 -7.97
CA PRO A 125 21.22 -8.21 -8.58
C PRO A 125 19.85 -7.72 -9.06
N LYS A 126 18.73 -8.32 -8.65
CA LYS A 126 17.41 -7.95 -9.20
C LYS A 126 16.52 -7.35 -8.10
N THR A 127 16.46 -6.02 -8.14
CA THR A 127 15.66 -5.11 -7.29
C THR A 127 16.11 -4.99 -5.84
N PHE A 128 16.09 -3.76 -5.31
CA PHE A 128 16.13 -3.52 -3.87
C PHE A 128 14.68 -3.64 -3.39
N PRO A 129 14.25 -4.80 -2.87
CA PRO A 129 12.91 -4.94 -2.29
C PRO A 129 12.67 -3.88 -1.23
N THR A 130 11.41 -3.47 -1.09
CA THR A 130 11.04 -2.58 0.01
C THR A 130 11.16 -3.31 1.36
N ILE A 131 11.23 -2.55 2.45
CA ILE A 131 11.23 -3.10 3.82
C ILE A 131 10.06 -4.09 4.01
N ILE A 132 8.88 -3.78 3.46
CA ILE A 132 7.70 -4.63 3.56
C ILE A 132 7.86 -5.91 2.76
N GLN A 133 8.29 -5.80 1.50
CA GLN A 133 8.55 -6.97 0.65
C GLN A 133 9.57 -7.91 1.27
N ASP A 134 10.61 -7.35 1.91
CA ASP A 134 11.59 -8.11 2.67
C ASP A 134 10.98 -8.86 3.85
N LEU A 135 10.25 -8.15 4.71
CA LEU A 135 9.63 -8.74 5.89
C LEU A 135 8.63 -9.84 5.51
N LEU A 136 7.87 -9.66 4.43
CA LEU A 136 6.93 -10.68 3.92
C LEU A 136 7.66 -11.91 3.38
N ALA A 137 8.77 -11.71 2.65
CA ALA A 137 9.54 -12.81 2.07
C ALA A 137 10.26 -13.69 3.12
N HIS A 138 10.45 -13.18 4.35
CA HIS A 138 11.15 -13.89 5.43
C HIS A 138 10.21 -14.37 6.53
N ILE A 139 8.88 -14.24 6.37
CA ILE A 139 7.94 -14.55 7.46
C ILE A 139 7.99 -16.01 7.91
N PHE A 140 8.35 -16.91 6.98
CA PHE A 140 8.40 -18.35 7.21
C PHE A 140 9.81 -18.84 7.58
N GLU A 141 10.80 -17.97 7.50
CA GLU A 141 12.18 -18.29 7.90
C GLU A 141 12.30 -18.19 9.43
N GLU A 142 13.02 -19.11 10.04
CA GLU A 142 13.38 -18.96 11.45
C GLU A 142 14.26 -17.71 11.60
N PRO A 143 13.96 -16.81 12.55
CA PRO A 143 14.72 -15.59 12.72
C PRO A 143 16.19 -15.93 12.97
N SER A 144 17.07 -15.51 12.06
CA SER A 144 18.50 -15.76 12.20
C SER A 144 18.98 -15.13 13.52
N GLN A 145 19.62 -15.93 14.38
CA GLN A 145 20.18 -15.49 15.66
C GLN A 145 21.34 -14.46 15.52
N ILE A 146 21.68 -14.08 14.28
CA ILE A 146 22.79 -13.18 13.96
C ILE A 146 22.20 -11.78 13.68
N GLY A 147 21.81 -11.09 14.75
CA GLY A 147 21.35 -9.70 14.69
C GLY A 147 22.45 -8.71 15.03
N PHE A 148 22.64 -7.67 14.22
CA PHE A 148 23.26 -6.43 14.69
C PHE A 148 22.46 -5.89 15.89
N ASN A 149 23.18 -5.50 16.94
CA ASN A 149 22.60 -5.07 18.23
C ASN A 149 21.75 -3.79 18.13
N LEU A 150 20.70 -3.79 18.97
CA LEU A 150 19.64 -2.79 19.29
C LEU A 150 18.33 -2.93 18.50
N PRO A 151 17.14 -2.77 19.13
CA PRO A 151 16.80 -2.21 20.46
C PRO A 151 16.60 -3.27 21.56
N THR A 152 17.55 -3.38 22.49
CA THR A 152 17.66 -4.51 23.43
C THR A 152 16.83 -4.38 24.71
N GLU A 153 16.63 -3.19 25.28
CA GLU A 153 16.02 -3.07 26.62
C GLU A 153 14.54 -3.44 26.63
N SER A 154 13.74 -2.90 25.70
CA SER A 154 12.31 -3.20 25.61
C SER A 154 12.05 -4.65 25.17
N GLU A 155 12.89 -5.19 24.29
CA GLU A 155 12.84 -6.59 23.84
C GLU A 155 13.14 -7.55 25.02
N MET A 156 14.20 -7.29 25.79
CA MET A 156 14.55 -8.04 27.00
C MET A 156 13.46 -7.97 28.07
N ILE A 157 12.84 -6.80 28.25
CA ILE A 157 11.69 -6.64 29.15
C ILE A 157 10.52 -7.53 28.71
N ILE A 158 10.16 -7.52 27.43
CA ILE A 158 9.07 -8.36 26.91
C ILE A 158 9.41 -9.84 27.05
N GLU A 159 10.62 -10.25 26.67
CA GLU A 159 11.06 -11.65 26.74
C GLU A 159 11.09 -12.19 28.18
N GLY A 160 11.70 -11.43 29.11
CA GLY A 160 11.83 -11.83 30.52
C GLY A 160 10.48 -11.96 31.24
N VAL A 161 9.51 -11.12 30.88
CA VAL A 161 8.17 -11.11 31.48
C VAL A 161 7.27 -12.22 30.92
N MET A 162 7.39 -12.48 29.61
CA MET A 162 6.55 -13.45 28.88
C MET A 162 6.92 -14.91 29.22
N ASN A 163 8.19 -15.20 29.50
CA ASN A 163 8.66 -16.57 29.77
C ASN A 163 8.22 -17.15 31.12
N GLN A 164 7.88 -16.31 32.12
CA GLN A 164 7.65 -16.79 33.49
C GLN A 164 6.19 -16.75 33.96
N ASN A 165 5.36 -15.82 33.49
CA ASN A 165 4.04 -15.57 34.08
C ASN A 165 2.87 -16.19 33.31
N LEU A 166 3.07 -16.55 32.04
CA LEU A 166 1.95 -16.67 31.12
C LEU A 166 1.56 -18.11 30.78
N ILE A 167 2.53 -19.01 30.83
CA ILE A 167 2.29 -20.46 30.83
C ILE A 167 1.38 -20.84 32.02
N ASP A 168 1.58 -20.18 33.16
CA ASP A 168 0.81 -20.40 34.39
C ASP A 168 -0.58 -19.71 34.35
N GLU A 169 -0.70 -18.51 33.74
CA GLU A 169 -1.96 -17.73 33.73
C GLU A 169 -2.97 -18.21 32.66
N ILE A 170 -2.52 -18.72 31.51
CA ILE A 170 -3.39 -19.30 30.46
C ILE A 170 -3.94 -20.67 30.87
N GLY A 171 -3.19 -21.44 31.69
CA GLY A 171 -3.59 -22.77 32.15
C GLY A 171 -4.84 -22.80 33.04
N ASP A 172 -5.07 -21.75 33.85
CA ASP A 172 -5.91 -21.90 35.04
C ASP A 172 -7.24 -21.09 35.11
N ASN A 173 -7.55 -20.12 34.23
CA ASN A 173 -8.54 -19.07 34.63
C ASN A 173 -9.66 -18.58 33.70
N VAL A 174 -10.08 -19.26 32.61
CA VAL A 174 -11.22 -18.76 31.79
C VAL A 174 -12.54 -19.52 32.02
N SER A 175 -13.35 -19.03 32.96
CA SER A 175 -14.71 -19.54 33.23
C SER A 175 -15.70 -19.23 32.10
N ILE A 176 -16.61 -20.17 31.86
CA ILE A 176 -17.58 -20.21 30.74
C ILE A 176 -18.54 -18.99 30.74
N ASP A 177 -18.82 -18.42 31.92
CA ASP A 177 -19.84 -17.37 32.09
C ASP A 177 -19.41 -15.99 31.58
N GLN A 178 -18.12 -15.67 31.59
CA GLN A 178 -17.63 -14.39 31.09
C GLN A 178 -17.74 -14.28 29.55
N ILE A 179 -17.62 -15.42 28.86
CA ILE A 179 -17.73 -15.52 27.39
C ILE A 179 -19.20 -15.39 26.93
N ALA A 180 -20.15 -15.92 27.71
CA ALA A 180 -21.57 -15.79 27.43
C ALA A 180 -22.05 -14.32 27.51
N ILE A 181 -21.51 -13.56 28.46
CA ILE A 181 -21.78 -12.11 28.61
C ILE A 181 -21.19 -11.32 27.43
N ILE A 182 -20.02 -11.70 26.92
CA ILE A 182 -19.41 -11.12 25.71
C ILE A 182 -20.27 -11.39 24.46
N LYS A 183 -20.80 -12.62 24.31
CA LYS A 183 -21.73 -12.99 23.23
C LYS A 183 -23.03 -12.17 23.27
N TRP A 184 -23.57 -11.89 24.45
CA TRP A 184 -24.80 -11.12 24.62
C TRP A 184 -24.61 -9.62 24.34
N ALA A 185 -23.51 -9.03 24.80
CA ALA A 185 -23.21 -7.60 24.58
C ALA A 185 -22.92 -7.26 23.11
N LEU A 186 -22.39 -8.22 22.33
CA LEU A 186 -22.05 -8.01 20.91
C LEU A 186 -23.22 -8.26 19.95
N LYS A 187 -24.24 -9.05 20.34
CA LYS A 187 -25.46 -9.27 19.53
C LYS A 187 -26.43 -8.08 19.55
N GLY A 188 -26.34 -7.19 20.54
CA GLY A 188 -27.30 -6.09 20.73
C GLY A 188 -27.23 -4.92 19.74
N ASN A 189 -26.19 -4.82 18.90
CA ASN A 189 -25.97 -3.64 18.03
C ASN A 189 -26.22 -3.87 16.53
N LYS A 190 -26.93 -4.95 16.17
CA LYS A 190 -27.49 -5.12 14.82
C LYS A 190 -28.94 -5.58 14.93
N CYS A 191 -29.86 -4.62 15.08
CA CYS A 191 -31.26 -4.86 14.76
C CYS A 191 -31.74 -3.74 13.83
N ASP A 192 -31.72 -4.09 12.55
CA ASP A 192 -32.50 -3.64 11.41
C ASP A 192 -33.35 -2.37 11.56
N ILE A 193 -32.84 -1.28 10.98
CA ILE A 193 -33.66 -0.20 10.44
C ILE A 193 -33.82 -0.50 8.95
N ASN A 194 -35.04 -0.90 8.57
CA ASN A 194 -35.62 -1.03 7.22
C ASN A 194 -35.88 -2.47 6.72
N LYS A 195 -37.03 -3.03 7.09
CA LYS A 195 -38.08 -3.41 6.12
C LYS A 195 -39.44 -3.68 6.78
N SER A 196 -40.41 -3.00 6.22
CA SER A 196 -41.84 -2.82 6.48
C SER A 196 -42.79 -4.04 6.42
N LEU A 197 -43.94 -3.89 7.13
CA LEU A 197 -45.30 -4.44 6.88
C LEU A 197 -45.52 -5.94 7.22
N SER A 198 -46.57 -6.42 7.90
CA SER A 198 -47.91 -5.89 8.22
C SER A 198 -48.67 -6.78 9.25
N LEU A 199 -49.63 -6.15 9.95
CA LEU A 199 -50.88 -6.65 10.57
C LEU A 199 -50.88 -7.63 11.78
N GLY A 200 -51.52 -7.18 12.88
CA GLY A 200 -52.22 -8.04 13.86
C GLY A 200 -52.33 -7.48 15.29
N SER A 201 -53.45 -6.80 15.61
CA SER A 201 -54.09 -6.48 16.92
C SER A 201 -53.49 -7.05 18.23
N SER A 202 -53.52 -6.44 19.42
CA SER A 202 -54.33 -5.38 20.03
C SER A 202 -53.68 -4.93 21.35
N GLY A 203 -53.97 -3.69 21.79
CA GLY A 203 -54.26 -3.44 23.20
C GLY A 203 -53.23 -2.71 24.06
N ASN A 204 -53.53 -1.43 24.26
CA ASN A 204 -53.25 -0.58 25.43
C ASN A 204 -52.00 0.31 25.47
N GLN A 205 -52.33 1.59 25.42
CA GLN A 205 -51.54 2.81 25.60
C GLN A 205 -50.91 2.87 27.00
N SER A 206 -49.68 3.41 27.11
CA SER A 206 -49.50 4.67 27.84
C SER A 206 -48.17 5.36 27.49
N THR A 207 -48.31 6.61 27.05
CA THR A 207 -47.41 7.77 27.27
C THR A 207 -46.00 7.76 26.69
N CYS A 208 -45.89 8.46 25.56
CA CYS A 208 -44.69 9.15 25.09
C CYS A 208 -44.16 10.12 26.16
N TYR A 209 -42.87 9.99 26.49
CA TYR A 209 -42.01 11.12 26.81
C TYR A 209 -40.89 11.18 25.76
N SER A 210 -41.05 12.10 24.82
CA SER A 210 -40.01 12.59 23.94
C SER A 210 -39.14 13.58 24.74
N SER A 211 -37.94 13.17 25.13
CA SER A 211 -36.86 14.10 25.45
C SER A 211 -35.58 13.61 24.78
N THR A 212 -35.21 14.31 23.73
CA THR A 212 -33.90 14.28 23.09
C THR A 212 -32.81 14.56 24.13
N GLY A 213 -32.18 13.50 24.62
CA GLY A 213 -30.89 13.55 25.28
C GLY A 213 -29.99 12.57 24.54
N ASP A 214 -28.96 13.09 23.88
CA ASP A 214 -27.86 12.30 23.31
C ASP A 214 -27.31 11.40 24.41
N PHE A 215 -27.76 10.15 24.43
CA PHE A 215 -27.23 9.11 25.29
C PHE A 215 -25.83 8.80 24.75
N ASP A 216 -24.81 9.25 25.48
CA ASP A 216 -23.40 9.18 25.10
C ASP A 216 -22.93 7.72 24.99
N SER A 217 -23.23 7.10 23.85
CA SER A 217 -22.79 5.78 23.40
C SER A 217 -21.28 5.61 23.55
N THR A 218 -20.52 6.70 23.40
CA THR A 218 -19.08 6.76 23.59
C THR A 218 -18.66 6.48 25.03
N LEU A 219 -19.36 7.02 26.04
CA LEU A 219 -19.04 6.78 27.45
C LEU A 219 -19.36 5.34 27.88
N LEU A 220 -20.49 4.78 27.41
CA LEU A 220 -20.85 3.40 27.71
C LEU A 220 -19.88 2.41 27.04
N THR A 221 -19.53 2.65 25.77
CA THR A 221 -18.56 1.82 25.04
C THR A 221 -17.18 1.89 25.68
N THR A 222 -16.75 3.07 26.15
CA THR A 222 -15.47 3.25 26.84
C THR A 222 -15.48 2.59 28.22
N TYR A 223 -16.60 2.64 28.95
CA TYR A 223 -16.78 1.96 30.24
C TYR A 223 -16.75 0.43 30.09
N PHE A 224 -17.48 -0.14 29.13
CA PHE A 224 -17.47 -1.58 28.86
C PHE A 224 -16.12 -2.07 28.31
N GLN A 225 -15.45 -1.29 27.44
CA GLN A 225 -14.09 -1.61 27.01
C GLN A 225 -13.10 -1.59 28.16
N ASN A 226 -13.17 -0.60 29.05
CA ASN A 226 -12.25 -0.51 30.20
C ASN A 226 -12.53 -1.60 31.25
N LYS A 227 -13.81 -1.98 31.46
CA LYS A 227 -14.19 -3.07 32.37
C LYS A 227 -13.81 -4.45 31.82
N MET A 228 -13.88 -4.66 30.50
CA MET A 228 -13.38 -5.88 29.84
C MET A 228 -11.86 -5.95 29.80
N ILE A 229 -11.16 -4.85 29.54
CA ILE A 229 -9.69 -4.81 29.55
C ILE A 229 -9.15 -5.22 30.93
N ASN A 230 -9.82 -4.87 32.03
CA ASN A 230 -9.35 -5.23 33.36
C ASN A 230 -9.46 -6.73 33.68
N ALA A 231 -10.36 -7.47 33.01
CA ALA A 231 -10.58 -8.92 33.21
C ALA A 231 -9.84 -9.82 32.20
N ASN A 232 -9.18 -9.24 31.20
CA ASN A 232 -8.50 -9.99 30.15
C ASN A 232 -7.07 -10.39 30.56
N PRO A 233 -6.53 -11.52 30.06
CA PRO A 233 -5.11 -11.87 30.20
C PRO A 233 -4.17 -10.77 29.71
N LEU A 234 -2.97 -10.67 30.30
CA LEU A 234 -2.00 -9.61 30.05
C LEU A 234 -1.69 -9.39 28.56
N ILE A 235 -1.51 -10.47 27.79
CA ILE A 235 -1.30 -10.43 26.33
C ILE A 235 -2.40 -9.70 25.59
N ILE A 236 -3.66 -9.97 25.95
CA ILE A 236 -4.80 -9.36 25.26
C ILE A 236 -4.82 -7.86 25.57
N LYS A 237 -4.47 -7.47 26.81
CA LYS A 237 -4.34 -6.06 27.18
C LYS A 237 -3.20 -5.39 26.41
N LEU A 238 -2.04 -6.04 26.31
CA LEU A 238 -0.87 -5.55 25.55
C LEU A 238 -1.20 -5.39 24.06
N PHE A 239 -1.77 -6.44 23.43
CA PHE A 239 -2.27 -6.41 22.06
C PHE A 239 -3.21 -5.22 21.81
N CYS A 240 -4.23 -5.08 22.66
CA CYS A 240 -5.22 -4.02 22.53
C CYS A 240 -4.59 -2.63 22.69
N THR A 241 -3.62 -2.49 23.59
CA THR A 241 -2.93 -1.22 23.87
C THR A 241 -2.01 -0.85 22.71
N LEU A 242 -1.24 -1.81 22.18
CA LEU A 242 -0.41 -1.63 20.99
C LEU A 242 -1.26 -1.26 19.76
N LYS A 243 -2.32 -2.03 19.48
CA LYS A 243 -3.28 -1.75 18.40
C LYS A 243 -3.89 -0.35 18.50
N LYS A 244 -4.29 0.08 19.71
CA LYS A 244 -4.81 1.43 19.95
C LYS A 244 -3.77 2.52 19.68
N THR A 245 -2.51 2.27 20.06
CA THR A 245 -1.40 3.20 19.86
C THR A 245 -1.12 3.41 18.38
N ILE A 246 -0.88 2.33 17.63
CA ILE A 246 -0.64 2.37 16.18
C ILE A 246 -1.83 3.03 15.46
N LYS A 247 -3.07 2.63 15.79
CA LYS A 247 -4.28 3.18 15.18
C LYS A 247 -4.37 4.70 15.32
N ILE A 248 -4.06 5.23 16.50
CA ILE A 248 -4.16 6.67 16.74
C ILE A 248 -3.09 7.44 15.98
N HIS A 249 -1.88 6.87 15.83
CA HIS A 249 -0.86 7.42 14.94
C HIS A 249 -1.34 7.44 13.47
N CYS A 250 -1.86 6.33 12.94
CA CYS A 250 -2.41 6.28 11.58
C CYS A 250 -3.57 7.27 11.36
N VAL A 251 -4.45 7.45 12.36
CA VAL A 251 -5.51 8.46 12.28
C VAL A 251 -4.94 9.89 12.23
N ALA A 252 -3.84 10.16 12.93
CA ALA A 252 -3.15 11.44 12.82
C ALA A 252 -2.54 11.63 11.42
N SER A 253 -1.89 10.60 10.86
CA SER A 253 -1.32 10.63 9.50
C SER A 253 -2.39 10.92 8.45
N TRP A 254 -3.52 10.21 8.51
CA TRP A 254 -4.67 10.46 7.64
C TRP A 254 -5.19 11.90 7.75
N ASN A 255 -5.33 12.44 8.96
CA ASN A 255 -5.80 13.81 9.14
C ASN A 255 -4.85 14.86 8.56
N CYS A 256 -3.55 14.57 8.46
CA CYS A 256 -2.59 15.48 7.81
C CYS A 256 -2.71 15.38 6.29
N LEU A 257 -2.69 14.17 5.76
CA LEU A 257 -2.76 13.89 4.32
C LEU A 257 -4.07 14.36 3.69
N ASN A 258 -5.20 14.17 4.37
CA ASN A 258 -6.53 14.55 3.88
C ASN A 258 -6.72 16.07 3.69
N LEU A 259 -5.76 16.88 4.12
CA LEU A 259 -5.80 18.32 3.94
C LEU A 259 -4.99 18.81 2.73
N ILE A 260 -4.25 17.92 2.08
CA ILE A 260 -3.42 18.27 0.93
C ILE A 260 -4.26 18.11 -0.33
N GLU A 261 -4.46 19.22 -1.05
CA GLU A 261 -5.27 19.24 -2.27
C GLU A 261 -4.43 19.02 -3.54
N GLU A 262 -3.16 19.42 -3.52
CA GLU A 262 -2.28 19.31 -4.68
C GLU A 262 -1.76 17.87 -4.81
N ALA A 263 -1.86 17.30 -6.02
CA ALA A 263 -1.58 15.89 -6.26
C ALA A 263 -0.11 15.51 -5.98
N THR A 264 0.85 16.35 -6.38
CA THR A 264 2.28 16.08 -6.20
C THR A 264 2.67 16.13 -4.72
N GLU A 265 2.19 17.14 -4.00
CA GLU A 265 2.36 17.34 -2.56
C GLU A 265 1.72 16.19 -1.77
N LEU A 266 0.50 15.78 -2.16
CA LEU A 266 -0.19 14.65 -1.51
C LEU A 266 0.60 13.36 -1.65
N LEU A 267 1.06 13.03 -2.87
CA LEU A 267 1.83 11.82 -3.10
C LEU A 267 3.19 11.88 -2.40
N SER A 268 3.87 13.03 -2.46
CA SER A 268 5.16 13.22 -1.80
C SER A 268 5.05 13.01 -0.28
N GLU A 269 4.08 13.67 0.35
CA GLU A 269 3.85 13.53 1.80
C GLU A 269 3.35 12.13 2.17
N TYR A 270 2.53 11.50 1.32
CA TYR A 270 2.09 10.11 1.54
C TYR A 270 3.28 9.15 1.52
N CYS A 271 4.14 9.24 0.50
CA CYS A 271 5.33 8.40 0.38
C CYS A 271 6.28 8.58 1.57
N LEU A 272 6.55 9.83 1.96
CA LEU A 272 7.41 10.12 3.11
C LEU A 272 6.87 9.52 4.42
N ARG A 273 5.55 9.61 4.65
CA ARG A 273 4.92 9.00 5.83
C ARG A 273 4.85 7.48 5.74
N TRP A 274 4.67 6.92 4.54
CA TRP A 274 4.70 5.48 4.31
C TRP A 274 6.10 4.92 4.58
N ASP A 275 7.15 5.54 4.03
CA ASP A 275 8.54 5.15 4.21
C ASP A 275 8.93 5.19 5.71
N ALA A 276 8.55 6.26 6.43
CA ALA A 276 8.71 6.34 7.88
C ALA A 276 7.94 5.21 8.59
N PHE A 277 6.68 4.98 8.23
CA PHE A 277 5.88 3.92 8.85
C PHE A 277 6.42 2.51 8.58
N CYS A 278 6.97 2.25 7.40
CA CYS A 278 7.67 1.01 7.07
C CYS A 278 8.92 0.80 7.94
N ALA A 279 9.67 1.87 8.21
CA ALA A 279 10.78 1.81 9.16
C ALA A 279 10.27 1.54 10.60
N SER A 280 9.16 2.16 11.03
CA SER A 280 8.53 1.83 12.32
C SER A 280 8.06 0.37 12.38
N ILE A 281 7.52 -0.17 11.28
CA ILE A 281 7.12 -1.58 11.17
C ILE A 281 8.30 -2.49 11.47
N TYR A 282 9.44 -2.27 10.81
CA TYR A 282 10.65 -3.06 11.01
C TYR A 282 11.06 -3.12 12.50
N TRP A 283 11.15 -1.96 13.15
CA TRP A 283 11.61 -1.88 14.54
C TRP A 283 10.59 -2.43 15.53
N LEU A 284 9.30 -2.11 15.36
CA LEU A 284 8.27 -2.61 16.26
C LEU A 284 8.06 -4.12 16.11
N ASP A 285 8.20 -4.66 14.91
CA ASP A 285 8.16 -6.11 14.70
C ASP A 285 9.30 -6.82 15.43
N LYS A 286 10.51 -6.24 15.40
CA LYS A 286 11.66 -6.73 16.19
C LYS A 286 11.42 -6.64 17.71
N ILE A 287 11.01 -5.47 18.22
CA ILE A 287 10.75 -5.27 19.67
C ILE A 287 9.70 -6.25 20.19
N PHE A 288 8.65 -6.51 19.40
CA PHE A 288 7.54 -7.39 19.76
C PHE A 288 7.65 -8.79 19.14
N LEU A 289 8.83 -9.21 18.69
CA LEU A 289 9.04 -10.57 18.18
C LEU A 289 8.74 -11.63 19.25
N PRO A 290 9.21 -11.52 20.52
CA PRO A 290 8.88 -12.51 21.55
C PRO A 290 7.37 -12.60 21.81
N PHE A 291 6.69 -11.45 21.77
CA PHE A 291 5.23 -11.39 21.89
C PHE A 291 4.51 -12.08 20.73
N SER A 292 5.00 -11.91 19.50
CA SER A 292 4.45 -12.55 18.31
C SER A 292 4.66 -14.08 18.34
N ILE A 293 5.87 -14.53 18.68
CA ILE A 293 6.20 -15.95 18.87
C ILE A 293 5.25 -16.59 19.87
N LEU A 294 5.06 -15.96 21.03
CA LEU A 294 4.22 -16.52 22.08
C LEU A 294 2.75 -16.62 21.66
N ILE A 295 2.22 -15.62 20.94
CA ILE A 295 0.85 -15.69 20.40
C ILE A 295 0.71 -16.87 19.44
N ASN A 296 1.70 -17.06 18.56
CA ASN A 296 1.70 -18.15 17.60
C ASN A 296 1.83 -19.52 18.28
N GLN A 297 2.74 -19.67 19.25
CA GLN A 297 2.87 -20.90 20.05
C GLN A 297 1.58 -21.22 20.80
N SER A 298 0.95 -20.22 21.42
CA SER A 298 -0.34 -20.40 22.09
C SER A 298 -1.40 -20.89 21.10
N TYR A 299 -1.41 -20.35 19.88
CA TYR A 299 -2.29 -20.80 18.81
C TYR A 299 -1.98 -22.26 18.40
N ASP A 300 -0.73 -22.60 18.14
CA ASP A 300 -0.35 -23.94 17.69
C ASP A 300 -0.63 -25.02 18.76
N ILE A 301 -0.39 -24.71 20.03
CA ILE A 301 -0.67 -25.62 21.16
C ILE A 301 -2.17 -25.92 21.26
N HIS A 302 -3.01 -24.90 21.11
CA HIS A 302 -4.44 -25.06 21.28
C HIS A 302 -5.17 -25.51 20.01
N TRP A 303 -4.58 -25.34 18.82
CA TRP A 303 -5.13 -25.79 17.53
C TRP A 303 -4.11 -26.49 16.64
N PRO A 304 -3.59 -27.67 17.04
CA PRO A 304 -2.62 -28.41 16.22
C PRO A 304 -3.17 -28.85 14.86
N ASN A 305 -4.49 -28.89 14.70
CA ASN A 305 -5.18 -29.34 13.49
C ASN A 305 -5.87 -28.20 12.70
N ALA A 306 -5.72 -26.94 13.11
CA ALA A 306 -6.30 -25.82 12.35
C ALA A 306 -5.58 -25.64 11.00
N PRO A 307 -6.26 -25.11 9.97
CA PRO A 307 -5.58 -24.72 8.74
C PRO A 307 -4.46 -23.73 9.06
N LYS A 308 -3.28 -23.97 8.47
CA LYS A 308 -2.11 -23.13 8.65
C LYS A 308 -2.43 -21.72 8.12
N MET A 309 -2.64 -20.79 9.05
CA MET A 309 -2.71 -19.37 8.75
C MET A 309 -1.29 -18.78 8.79
N PRO A 310 -1.03 -17.65 8.13
CA PRO A 310 0.22 -16.94 8.34
C PRO A 310 0.36 -16.59 9.82
N PRO A 311 1.57 -16.70 10.39
CA PRO A 311 1.81 -16.38 11.78
C PRO A 311 1.40 -14.94 12.07
N PHE A 312 0.88 -14.70 13.26
CA PHE A 312 0.69 -13.35 13.78
C PHE A 312 2.06 -12.65 13.90
N THR A 313 2.14 -11.44 13.38
CA THR A 313 3.29 -10.53 13.54
C THR A 313 2.79 -9.11 13.80
N VAL A 314 3.61 -8.29 14.43
CA VAL A 314 3.28 -6.87 14.62
C VAL A 314 3.34 -6.12 13.29
N MET A 315 4.19 -6.55 12.37
CA MET A 315 4.21 -6.09 10.98
C MET A 315 2.83 -6.25 10.31
N ARG A 316 2.22 -7.46 10.35
CA ARG A 316 0.88 -7.69 9.79
C ARG A 316 -0.16 -6.79 10.45
N LEU A 317 -0.14 -6.68 11.78
CA LEU A 317 -1.04 -5.79 12.52
C LEU A 317 -0.92 -4.34 12.05
N MET A 318 0.30 -3.83 11.89
CA MET A 318 0.55 -2.45 11.47
C MET A 318 0.13 -2.18 10.03
N MET A 319 0.44 -3.09 9.09
CA MET A 319 0.00 -2.98 7.69
C MET A 319 -1.52 -2.93 7.58
N ILE A 320 -2.22 -3.81 8.30
CA ILE A 320 -3.69 -3.85 8.36
C ILE A 320 -4.24 -2.51 8.87
N ILE A 321 -3.66 -1.95 9.94
CA ILE A 321 -4.10 -0.69 10.53
C ILE A 321 -3.88 0.48 9.56
N TRP A 322 -2.71 0.56 8.91
CA TRP A 322 -2.42 1.59 7.91
C TRP A 322 -3.39 1.53 6.75
N ARG A 323 -3.58 0.34 6.17
CA ARG A 323 -4.49 0.13 5.04
C ARG A 323 -5.89 0.65 5.36
N ARG A 324 -6.43 0.36 6.55
CA ARG A 324 -7.79 0.78 6.92
C ARG A 324 -7.92 2.24 7.29
N HIS A 325 -6.96 2.76 8.05
CA HIS A 325 -7.10 4.08 8.66
C HIS A 325 -6.48 5.20 7.83
N VAL A 326 -5.60 4.87 6.89
CA VAL A 326 -4.94 5.81 5.97
C VAL A 326 -5.31 5.49 4.53
N PHE A 327 -4.80 4.37 3.98
CA PHE A 327 -4.87 4.10 2.55
C PHE A 327 -6.31 4.04 2.02
N ASN A 328 -7.18 3.18 2.56
CA ASN A 328 -8.55 3.00 2.08
C ASN A 328 -9.39 4.29 2.12
N LYS A 329 -9.03 5.24 3.00
CA LYS A 329 -9.73 6.54 3.09
C LYS A 329 -9.24 7.54 2.05
N LEU A 330 -8.00 7.41 1.60
CA LEU A 330 -7.36 8.29 0.62
C LEU A 330 -7.25 7.64 -0.75
N LYS A 331 -7.58 6.36 -0.88
CA LYS A 331 -7.34 5.50 -2.04
C LYS A 331 -7.72 6.18 -3.34
N ASP A 332 -8.96 6.65 -3.46
CA ASP A 332 -9.44 7.25 -4.70
C ASP A 332 -8.62 8.50 -5.05
N TYR A 333 -8.33 9.37 -4.07
CA TYR A 333 -7.49 10.56 -4.27
C TYR A 333 -6.04 10.22 -4.63
N LEU A 334 -5.45 9.19 -3.99
CA LEU A 334 -4.08 8.75 -4.27
C LEU A 334 -3.98 8.17 -5.69
N LEU A 335 -4.91 7.29 -6.06
CA LEU A 335 -4.94 6.67 -7.39
C LEU A 335 -5.19 7.73 -8.48
N ASP A 336 -6.15 8.64 -8.28
CA ASP A 336 -6.39 9.75 -9.20
C ASP A 336 -5.17 10.66 -9.34
N SER A 337 -4.47 10.93 -8.24
CA SER A 337 -3.21 11.69 -8.25
C SER A 337 -2.13 10.96 -9.08
N ILE A 338 -1.95 9.65 -8.90
CA ILE A 338 -1.02 8.84 -9.70
C ILE A 338 -1.38 8.93 -11.19
N PHE A 339 -2.65 8.79 -11.55
CA PHE A 339 -3.10 8.87 -12.94
C PHE A 339 -2.88 10.26 -13.55
N ASN A 340 -3.12 11.33 -12.78
CA ASN A 340 -2.87 12.71 -13.20
C ASN A 340 -1.37 12.95 -13.46
N LEU A 341 -0.49 12.47 -12.57
CA LEU A 341 0.95 12.56 -12.78
C LEU A 341 1.40 11.75 -13.99
N LEU A 342 0.89 10.52 -14.17
CA LEU A 342 1.19 9.69 -15.35
C LEU A 342 0.80 10.40 -16.65
N GLN A 343 -0.40 10.96 -16.73
CA GLN A 343 -0.84 11.71 -17.90
C GLN A 343 0.01 12.96 -18.13
N SER A 344 0.41 13.65 -17.05
CA SER A 344 1.33 14.80 -17.14
C SER A 344 2.68 14.39 -17.72
N GLN A 345 3.26 13.26 -17.28
CA GLN A 345 4.52 12.73 -17.85
C GLN A 345 4.36 12.41 -19.33
N ARG A 346 3.27 11.73 -19.71
CA ARG A 346 2.97 11.43 -21.13
C ARG A 346 2.85 12.68 -21.98
N ASN A 347 2.14 13.69 -21.49
CA ASN A 347 2.04 14.98 -22.16
C ASN A 347 3.40 15.66 -22.32
N MET A 348 4.31 15.49 -21.35
CA MET A 348 5.70 15.97 -21.47
C MET A 348 6.47 15.19 -22.54
N ILE A 349 6.40 13.86 -22.56
CA ILE A 349 7.03 13.01 -23.59
C ILE A 349 6.61 13.45 -24.99
N VAL A 350 5.31 13.66 -25.22
CA VAL A 350 4.79 14.14 -26.51
C VAL A 350 5.36 15.53 -26.84
N LYS A 351 5.33 16.46 -25.87
CA LYS A 351 5.87 17.82 -26.05
C LYS A 351 7.37 17.84 -26.30
N GLU A 352 8.14 16.88 -25.79
CA GLU A 352 9.60 16.78 -25.96
C GLU A 352 10.01 15.98 -27.21
N CYS A 353 9.04 15.43 -27.94
CA CYS A 353 9.31 14.67 -29.15
C CYS A 353 10.10 15.52 -30.18
N PRO A 354 11.28 15.05 -30.64
CA PRO A 354 12.11 15.78 -31.61
C PRO A 354 11.41 16.03 -32.95
N THR A 355 10.38 15.24 -33.28
CA THR A 355 9.59 15.43 -34.49
C THR A 355 8.70 16.67 -34.43
N PHE A 356 8.36 17.16 -33.21
CA PHE A 356 7.51 18.34 -33.01
C PHE A 356 8.28 19.58 -32.55
N LYS A 357 9.49 19.42 -31.99
CA LYS A 357 10.36 20.52 -31.54
C LYS A 357 11.66 20.59 -32.34
N GLY A 358 12.10 21.81 -32.66
CA GLY A 358 13.54 22.08 -32.88
C GLY A 358 14.29 22.08 -31.54
N GLU A 359 15.57 21.67 -31.55
CA GLU A 359 16.52 21.47 -30.44
C GLU A 359 15.97 21.34 -28.99
N ILE A 360 16.25 20.17 -28.40
CA ILE A 360 15.66 19.67 -27.15
C ILE A 360 16.34 20.28 -25.92
N ASN A 361 15.60 21.01 -25.09
CA ASN A 361 15.91 21.14 -23.67
C ASN A 361 15.25 19.97 -22.92
N ARG A 362 16.02 18.91 -22.63
CA ARG A 362 15.56 17.79 -21.80
C ARG A 362 15.53 18.24 -20.34
N ILE A 363 14.36 18.60 -19.84
CA ILE A 363 14.13 18.66 -18.40
C ILE A 363 12.83 17.91 -18.13
N ILE A 364 12.92 16.58 -18.24
CA ILE A 364 12.00 15.73 -17.48
C ILE A 364 12.19 16.14 -16.03
N LYS A 365 11.10 16.53 -15.36
CA LYS A 365 11.13 16.76 -13.91
C LYS A 365 11.23 15.40 -13.24
N GLU A 366 12.44 14.83 -13.24
CA GLU A 366 12.78 13.50 -12.68
C GLU A 366 12.13 13.32 -11.30
N ASP A 367 12.04 14.39 -10.51
CA ASP A 367 11.40 14.45 -9.20
C ASP A 367 9.93 13.99 -9.22
N THR A 368 9.13 14.46 -10.20
CA THR A 368 7.71 14.10 -10.31
C THR A 368 7.50 12.65 -10.73
N ALA A 369 8.37 12.11 -11.60
CA ALA A 369 8.34 10.70 -11.94
C ALA A 369 8.73 9.84 -10.74
N ASN A 370 9.75 10.24 -9.97
CA ASN A 370 10.18 9.52 -8.77
C ASN A 370 9.10 9.50 -7.68
N ILE A 371 8.38 10.60 -7.46
CA ILE A 371 7.24 10.64 -6.53
C ILE A 371 6.15 9.65 -6.96
N MET A 372 5.80 9.63 -8.25
CA MET A 372 4.82 8.70 -8.80
C MET A 372 5.27 7.24 -8.64
N ILE A 373 6.54 6.93 -8.95
CA ILE A 373 7.11 5.57 -8.81
C ILE A 373 7.05 5.12 -7.35
N LYS A 374 7.47 5.96 -6.39
CA LYS A 374 7.36 5.66 -4.96
C LYS A 374 5.91 5.43 -4.52
N ALA A 375 4.97 6.22 -5.03
CA ALA A 375 3.56 6.05 -4.69
C ALA A 375 2.99 4.73 -5.23
N ILE A 376 3.36 4.34 -6.45
CA ILE A 376 3.00 3.04 -7.01
C ILE A 376 3.62 1.91 -6.18
N GLN A 377 4.88 2.05 -5.77
CA GLN A 377 5.54 1.06 -4.90
C GLN A 377 4.81 0.89 -3.56
N ALA A 378 4.33 1.97 -2.94
CA ALA A 378 3.51 1.87 -1.73
C ALA A 378 2.17 1.15 -1.96
N VAL A 379 1.57 1.28 -3.15
CA VAL A 379 0.37 0.51 -3.55
C VAL A 379 0.71 -0.97 -3.73
N VAL A 380 1.87 -1.27 -4.31
CA VAL A 380 2.38 -2.64 -4.46
C VAL A 380 2.57 -3.29 -3.09
N ASP A 381 3.25 -2.62 -2.16
CA ASP A 381 3.49 -3.12 -0.79
C ASP A 381 2.18 -3.51 -0.08
N LEU A 382 1.09 -2.78 -0.33
CA LEU A 382 -0.24 -3.04 0.25
C LEU A 382 -1.06 -4.12 -0.48
N SER A 383 -0.56 -4.57 -1.63
CA SER A 383 -1.21 -5.55 -2.53
C SER A 383 -0.53 -6.92 -2.51
N VAL A 384 0.69 -6.99 -1.97
CA VAL A 384 1.42 -8.25 -1.77
C VAL A 384 1.15 -8.85 -0.40
N ASN A 385 1.36 -10.17 -0.30
CA ASN A 385 1.31 -10.96 0.92
C ASN A 385 2.38 -12.06 0.83
N GLU A 386 2.44 -12.90 1.86
CA GLU A 386 3.50 -13.89 2.02
C GLU A 386 3.44 -15.05 1.04
N LEU A 387 2.33 -15.22 0.30
CA LEU A 387 2.20 -16.23 -0.74
C LEU A 387 2.59 -15.68 -2.12
N ASN A 388 2.20 -14.44 -2.40
CA ASN A 388 2.33 -13.87 -3.74
C ASN A 388 3.60 -13.02 -3.94
N ILE A 389 4.31 -12.67 -2.86
CA ILE A 389 5.53 -11.85 -2.93
C ILE A 389 6.62 -12.48 -3.81
N TYR A 390 6.73 -13.81 -3.80
CA TYR A 390 7.72 -14.54 -4.61
C TYR A 390 7.41 -14.53 -6.11
N PHE A 391 6.24 -14.07 -6.50
CA PHE A 391 5.82 -13.94 -7.90
C PHE A 391 5.75 -12.46 -8.34
N ILE A 392 6.26 -11.51 -7.55
CA ILE A 392 6.12 -10.08 -7.83
C ILE A 392 6.74 -9.65 -9.17
N ASP A 393 7.82 -10.32 -9.59
CA ASP A 393 8.51 -10.10 -10.85
C ASP A 393 7.95 -10.96 -12.01
N HIS A 394 6.99 -11.83 -11.72
CA HIS A 394 6.39 -12.73 -12.69
C HIS A 394 5.48 -11.97 -13.67
N SER A 395 5.59 -12.23 -14.97
CA SER A 395 4.77 -11.52 -15.97
C SER A 395 3.28 -11.89 -15.90
N GLY A 396 2.99 -13.08 -15.36
CA GLY A 396 1.64 -13.55 -15.05
C GLY A 396 1.10 -13.13 -13.67
N PHE A 397 1.84 -12.32 -12.89
CA PHE A 397 1.41 -11.90 -11.55
C PHE A 397 0.00 -11.29 -11.57
N LYS A 398 -0.93 -11.96 -10.90
CA LYS A 398 -2.26 -11.44 -10.62
C LYS A 398 -2.14 -10.57 -9.38
N GLY A 399 -1.93 -9.28 -9.60
CA GLY A 399 -1.98 -8.33 -8.49
C GLY A 399 -3.33 -8.45 -7.81
N ASP A 400 -3.36 -8.90 -6.57
CA ASP A 400 -4.57 -8.93 -5.77
C ASP A 400 -4.84 -7.53 -5.19
N GLY A 401 -6.12 -7.18 -5.01
CA GLY A 401 -6.51 -5.99 -4.28
C GLY A 401 -6.23 -4.67 -5.01
N GLU A 402 -5.40 -3.81 -4.42
CA GLU A 402 -5.32 -2.39 -4.78
C GLU A 402 -4.49 -2.14 -6.04
N TYR A 403 -3.41 -2.89 -6.21
CA TYR A 403 -2.60 -2.86 -7.42
C TYR A 403 -3.36 -3.38 -8.63
N GLN A 404 -4.32 -4.30 -8.47
CA GLN A 404 -5.17 -4.75 -9.57
C GLN A 404 -5.95 -3.59 -10.20
N LEU A 405 -6.54 -2.75 -9.36
CA LEU A 405 -7.32 -1.60 -9.79
C LEU A 405 -6.44 -0.57 -10.51
N LEU A 406 -5.24 -0.34 -9.98
CA LEU A 406 -4.23 0.50 -10.61
C LEU A 406 -3.82 -0.08 -11.97
N HIS A 407 -3.51 -1.38 -12.03
CA HIS A 407 -3.14 -2.11 -13.24
C HIS A 407 -4.19 -1.97 -14.35
N GLU A 408 -5.45 -2.32 -14.06
CA GLU A 408 -6.54 -2.28 -15.03
C GLU A 408 -6.78 -0.85 -15.56
N LYS A 409 -6.74 0.14 -14.67
CA LYS A 409 -6.93 1.54 -15.06
C LYS A 409 -5.77 2.08 -15.89
N VAL A 410 -4.53 1.77 -15.52
CA VAL A 410 -3.33 2.16 -16.28
C VAL A 410 -3.35 1.55 -17.67
N LEU A 411 -3.74 0.28 -17.82
CA LEU A 411 -3.85 -0.34 -19.14
C LEU A 411 -4.90 0.37 -20.01
N LYS A 412 -6.06 0.72 -19.44
CA LYS A 412 -7.10 1.47 -20.17
C LYS A 412 -6.61 2.86 -20.60
N LEU A 413 -5.97 3.59 -19.69
CA LEU A 413 -5.41 4.92 -20.00
C LEU A 413 -4.28 4.83 -21.03
N THR A 414 -3.47 3.78 -20.97
CA THR A 414 -2.41 3.50 -21.94
C THR A 414 -3.01 3.25 -23.31
N GLN A 415 -4.04 2.41 -23.41
CA GLN A 415 -4.72 2.15 -24.67
C GLN A 415 -5.24 3.46 -25.30
N GLN A 416 -5.92 4.31 -24.51
CA GLN A 416 -6.41 5.60 -24.99
C GLN A 416 -5.28 6.52 -25.48
N PHE A 417 -4.21 6.65 -24.69
CA PHE A 417 -3.05 7.45 -25.08
C PHE A 417 -2.39 6.92 -26.36
N TYR A 418 -2.32 5.61 -26.51
CA TYR A 418 -1.72 4.93 -27.65
C TYR A 418 -2.57 5.04 -28.92
N GLU A 419 -3.90 5.03 -28.80
CA GLU A 419 -4.82 5.36 -29.89
C GLU A 419 -4.58 6.80 -30.38
N GLU A 420 -4.40 7.78 -29.48
CA GLU A 420 -4.04 9.15 -29.86
C GLU A 420 -2.67 9.20 -30.57
N VAL A 421 -1.66 8.49 -30.04
CA VAL A 421 -0.32 8.43 -30.62
C VAL A 421 -0.32 7.83 -32.03
N SER A 422 -1.22 6.91 -32.33
CA SER A 422 -1.34 6.30 -33.68
C SER A 422 -1.61 7.32 -34.80
N SER A 423 -2.14 8.50 -34.45
CA SER A 423 -2.39 9.60 -35.40
C SER A 423 -1.13 10.41 -35.75
N TYR A 424 -0.05 10.26 -34.99
CA TYR A 424 1.19 11.02 -35.21
C TYR A 424 2.06 10.41 -36.32
N PRO A 425 3.02 11.17 -36.89
CA PRO A 425 4.00 10.63 -37.83
C PRO A 425 4.78 9.45 -37.22
N TYR A 426 5.09 8.43 -38.02
CA TYR A 426 5.73 7.19 -37.55
C TYR A 426 7.00 7.42 -36.71
N ALA A 427 7.85 8.38 -37.10
CA ALA A 427 9.04 8.75 -36.33
C ALA A 427 8.72 9.26 -34.91
N ALA A 428 7.63 10.04 -34.77
CA ALA A 428 7.16 10.51 -33.47
C ALA A 428 6.60 9.36 -32.63
N GLN A 429 5.86 8.43 -33.27
CA GLN A 429 5.33 7.23 -32.60
C GLN A 429 6.45 6.39 -31.99
N ILE A 430 7.52 6.10 -32.75
CA ILE A 430 8.66 5.31 -32.25
C ILE A 430 9.25 5.95 -31.00
N TYR A 431 9.46 7.26 -31.03
CA TYR A 431 10.01 8.01 -29.90
C TYR A 431 9.09 7.96 -28.68
N ILE A 432 7.83 8.36 -28.85
CA ILE A 432 6.86 8.48 -27.74
C ILE A 432 6.62 7.12 -27.07
N LEU A 433 6.37 6.07 -27.86
CA LEU A 433 6.16 4.72 -27.35
C LEU A 433 7.41 4.16 -26.66
N GLY A 434 8.61 4.53 -27.14
CA GLY A 434 9.88 4.12 -26.54
C GLY A 434 10.10 4.75 -25.17
N GLU A 435 9.83 6.05 -25.02
CA GLU A 435 9.97 6.75 -23.74
C GLU A 435 8.86 6.37 -22.73
N ASP A 436 7.61 6.17 -23.18
CA ASP A 436 6.53 5.70 -22.30
C ASP A 436 6.80 4.28 -21.79
N LEU A 437 7.37 3.40 -22.62
CA LEU A 437 7.78 2.06 -22.19
C LEU A 437 8.87 2.11 -21.12
N LYS A 438 9.88 2.99 -21.25
CA LYS A 438 10.92 3.17 -20.22
C LYS A 438 10.32 3.67 -18.92
N LEU A 439 9.39 4.62 -18.97
CA LEU A 439 8.66 5.07 -17.79
C LEU A 439 7.87 3.92 -17.16
N ALA A 440 7.16 3.13 -17.98
CA ALA A 440 6.37 2.01 -17.50
C ALA A 440 7.21 0.92 -16.84
N GLN A 441 8.37 0.57 -17.42
CA GLN A 441 9.32 -0.39 -16.86
C GLN A 441 9.92 0.07 -15.53
N ARG A 442 10.07 1.38 -15.34
CA ARG A 442 10.54 1.96 -14.07
C ARG A 442 9.45 2.02 -13.00
N ALA A 443 8.19 2.16 -13.39
CA ALA A 443 7.10 2.51 -12.48
C ALA A 443 6.18 1.35 -12.10
N PHE A 444 6.03 0.34 -12.96
CA PHE A 444 5.03 -0.72 -12.77
C PHE A 444 5.68 -2.10 -12.70
N LEU A 445 4.93 -3.09 -12.19
CA LEU A 445 5.33 -4.50 -12.16
C LEU A 445 5.37 -5.11 -13.58
N PRO A 446 6.15 -6.19 -13.78
CA PRO A 446 6.24 -6.93 -15.06
C PRO A 446 4.92 -7.31 -15.71
N CYS A 447 3.93 -7.72 -14.92
CA CYS A 447 2.60 -8.04 -15.43
C CYS A 447 1.90 -6.86 -16.12
N THR A 448 2.28 -5.63 -15.77
CA THR A 448 1.71 -4.39 -16.30
C THR A 448 2.50 -3.89 -17.50
N TRP A 449 3.81 -3.66 -17.34
CA TRP A 449 4.60 -3.08 -18.43
C TRP A 449 4.77 -4.02 -19.63
N THR A 450 4.74 -5.35 -19.43
CA THR A 450 4.78 -6.32 -20.56
C THR A 450 3.53 -6.18 -21.44
N LYS A 451 2.36 -5.91 -20.84
CA LYS A 451 1.13 -5.63 -21.59
C LYS A 451 1.18 -4.28 -22.30
N ILE A 452 1.76 -3.26 -21.67
CA ILE A 452 2.00 -1.93 -22.28
C ILE A 452 2.96 -2.05 -23.49
N GLU A 453 4.03 -2.84 -23.34
CA GLU A 453 4.98 -3.13 -24.42
C GLU A 453 4.26 -3.78 -25.61
N ARG A 454 3.44 -4.80 -25.35
CA ARG A 454 2.65 -5.46 -26.40
C ARG A 454 1.74 -4.47 -27.14
N MET A 455 0.99 -3.63 -26.43
CA MET A 455 0.15 -2.60 -27.06
C MET A 455 0.97 -1.66 -27.95
N GLY A 456 2.16 -1.26 -27.49
CA GLY A 456 3.05 -0.38 -28.25
C GLY A 456 3.61 -1.03 -29.51
N VAL A 457 3.95 -2.32 -29.45
CA VAL A 457 4.39 -3.10 -30.60
C VAL A 457 3.26 -3.28 -31.61
N GLU A 458 2.04 -3.60 -31.16
CA GLU A 458 0.87 -3.76 -32.04
C GLU A 458 0.58 -2.49 -32.85
N ILE A 459 0.69 -1.31 -32.22
CA ILE A 459 0.50 -0.03 -32.90
C ILE A 459 1.60 0.27 -33.90
N LYS A 460 2.86 -0.02 -33.56
CA LYS A 460 3.98 0.12 -34.51
C LYS A 460 3.77 -0.76 -35.75
N ILE A 461 3.34 -2.01 -35.54
CA ILE A 461 3.02 -2.95 -36.62
C ILE A 461 1.90 -2.38 -37.50
N GLU A 462 0.79 -1.94 -36.92
CA GLU A 462 -0.35 -1.44 -37.67
C GLU A 462 -0.02 -0.13 -38.41
N SER A 463 0.76 0.76 -37.82
CA SER A 463 1.26 1.97 -38.49
C SER A 463 2.18 1.64 -39.67
N MET A 464 3.13 0.72 -39.50
CA MET A 464 3.98 0.26 -40.61
C MET A 464 3.13 -0.38 -41.70
N LYS A 465 2.18 -1.23 -41.33
CA LYS A 465 1.28 -1.89 -42.28
C LYS A 465 0.49 -0.88 -43.10
N ASN A 466 -0.11 0.13 -42.47
CA ASN A 466 -0.81 1.17 -43.19
C ASN A 466 0.12 1.97 -44.13
N LEU A 467 1.34 2.29 -43.69
CA LEU A 467 2.34 2.98 -44.50
C LEU A 467 2.74 2.15 -45.73
N TYR A 468 3.30 0.95 -45.55
CA TYR A 468 3.82 0.14 -46.64
C TYR A 468 2.73 -0.42 -47.54
N TYR A 469 1.56 -0.75 -46.99
CA TYR A 469 0.44 -1.20 -47.81
C TYR A 469 -0.06 -0.08 -48.75
N SER A 470 -0.08 1.17 -48.27
CA SER A 470 -0.41 2.32 -49.12
C SER A 470 0.65 2.59 -50.19
N GLU A 471 1.93 2.49 -49.84
CA GLU A 471 3.05 2.66 -50.78
C GLU A 471 3.06 1.54 -51.83
N TYR A 472 2.84 0.28 -51.41
CA TYR A 472 2.74 -0.88 -52.29
C TYR A 472 1.58 -0.77 -53.28
N LYS A 473 0.41 -0.27 -52.86
CA LYS A 473 -0.72 -0.04 -53.78
C LYS A 473 -0.42 0.97 -54.87
N GLN A 474 0.46 1.93 -54.59
CA GLN A 474 0.88 2.96 -55.55
C GLN A 474 2.10 2.52 -56.37
N PHE A 475 2.75 1.42 -55.99
CA PHE A 475 3.92 0.89 -56.68
C PHE A 475 3.52 0.32 -58.04
N ILE A 476 4.12 0.87 -59.09
CA ILE A 476 3.99 0.36 -60.45
C ILE A 476 5.25 -0.44 -60.76
N PRO A 477 5.15 -1.75 -61.03
CA PRO A 477 6.32 -2.56 -61.39
C PRO A 477 6.95 -2.02 -62.67
N ILE A 478 8.12 -1.39 -62.56
CA ILE A 478 8.96 -1.10 -63.72
C ILE A 478 9.58 -2.43 -64.14
N SER A 479 9.56 -2.74 -65.44
CA SER A 479 10.04 -4.01 -65.99
C SER A 479 11.54 -4.20 -65.75
N LEU A 480 11.89 -4.58 -64.53
CA LEU A 480 13.18 -5.18 -64.20
C LEU A 480 13.12 -6.59 -64.82
N THR A 481 14.02 -6.85 -65.77
CA THR A 481 14.22 -8.20 -66.31
C THR A 481 14.46 -9.13 -65.13
N PRO A 482 13.57 -10.11 -64.88
CA PRO A 482 13.70 -10.97 -63.72
C PRO A 482 14.82 -11.95 -64.03
N GLU A 483 15.94 -11.84 -63.33
CA GLU A 483 16.76 -13.02 -63.14
C GLU A 483 15.93 -14.01 -62.32
N GLU A 484 15.60 -15.16 -62.93
CA GLU A 484 14.78 -16.23 -62.38
C GLU A 484 15.50 -17.01 -61.27
N GLU A 485 16.12 -16.31 -60.32
CA GLU A 485 16.69 -16.93 -59.13
C GLU A 485 15.76 -16.75 -57.93
N GLY A 486 14.95 -17.79 -57.69
CA GLY A 486 14.25 -18.06 -56.43
C GLY A 486 13.20 -17.02 -55.99
N LEU A 487 12.26 -17.45 -55.16
CA LEU A 487 11.49 -16.50 -54.36
C LEU A 487 12.39 -16.00 -53.21
N ASP A 488 12.49 -14.69 -53.07
CA ASP A 488 13.25 -14.07 -51.97
C ASP A 488 12.62 -14.54 -50.64
N ARG A 489 13.47 -14.90 -49.65
CA ARG A 489 13.03 -15.30 -48.30
C ARG A 489 12.13 -14.26 -47.65
N PHE A 490 12.26 -12.98 -48.03
CA PHE A 490 11.41 -11.89 -47.54
C PHE A 490 9.97 -11.92 -48.08
N VAL A 491 9.68 -12.58 -49.21
CA VAL A 491 8.30 -12.68 -49.75
C VAL A 491 7.39 -13.47 -48.81
N TYR A 492 7.94 -14.48 -48.14
CA TYR A 492 7.20 -15.33 -47.19
C TYR A 492 7.42 -14.93 -45.73
N SER A 493 8.16 -13.85 -45.47
CA SER A 493 8.31 -13.30 -44.12
C SER A 493 7.00 -12.63 -43.67
N PRO A 494 6.84 -12.29 -42.37
CA PRO A 494 5.69 -11.53 -41.90
C PRO A 494 5.39 -10.26 -42.71
N PHE A 495 6.43 -9.50 -43.09
CA PHE A 495 6.30 -8.31 -43.94
C PHE A 495 5.74 -8.64 -45.33
N GLY A 496 6.32 -9.62 -46.03
CA GLY A 496 5.79 -10.06 -47.32
C GLY A 496 4.35 -10.56 -47.21
N LYS A 497 4.05 -11.29 -46.13
CA LYS A 497 2.69 -11.79 -45.84
C LYS A 497 1.67 -10.68 -45.61
N MET A 498 2.07 -9.61 -44.93
CA MET A 498 1.25 -8.43 -44.69
C MET A 498 0.83 -7.74 -45.99
N LEU A 499 1.64 -7.81 -47.05
CA LEU A 499 1.32 -7.23 -48.36
C LEU A 499 0.36 -8.10 -49.19
N PHE A 500 0.17 -9.38 -48.83
CA PHE A 500 -0.87 -10.20 -49.47
C PHE A 500 -2.25 -9.66 -49.09
N SER A 501 -2.92 -9.02 -50.05
CA SER A 501 -4.32 -8.59 -49.91
C SER A 501 -5.29 -9.75 -50.07
N ASN A 502 -5.09 -10.84 -49.32
CA ASN A 502 -5.75 -12.15 -49.47
C ASN A 502 -5.48 -12.88 -50.81
N ASP A 503 -4.61 -12.36 -51.68
CA ASP A 503 -4.21 -12.98 -52.94
C ASP A 503 -2.82 -13.63 -52.80
N GLN A 504 -2.78 -14.96 -52.69
CA GLN A 504 -1.54 -15.75 -52.62
C GLN A 504 -1.07 -16.24 -53.99
N SER A 505 -1.55 -15.65 -55.09
CA SER A 505 -1.15 -16.05 -56.44
C SER A 505 0.35 -15.87 -56.68
N HIS A 506 0.88 -16.62 -57.65
CA HIS A 506 2.26 -16.44 -58.14
C HIS A 506 2.51 -15.01 -58.64
N ALA A 507 1.49 -14.36 -59.23
CA ALA A 507 1.58 -12.98 -59.70
C ALA A 507 1.74 -12.00 -58.52
N ALA A 508 0.94 -12.16 -57.45
CA ALA A 508 1.07 -11.36 -56.24
C ALA A 508 2.45 -11.54 -55.58
N SER A 509 2.92 -12.79 -55.48
CA SER A 509 4.26 -13.11 -54.94
C SER A 509 5.39 -12.44 -55.74
N ARG A 510 5.26 -12.41 -57.08
CA ARG A 510 6.22 -11.71 -57.96
C ARG A 510 6.19 -10.19 -57.78
N ASN A 511 5.01 -9.60 -57.65
CA ASN A 511 4.86 -8.16 -57.41
C ASN A 511 5.42 -7.74 -56.04
N ILE A 512 5.22 -8.56 -55.01
CA ILE A 512 5.81 -8.33 -53.68
C ILE A 512 7.34 -8.42 -53.74
N LYS A 513 7.90 -9.41 -54.45
CA LYS A 513 9.36 -9.51 -54.67
C LYS A 513 9.90 -8.22 -55.31
N LEU A 514 9.28 -7.74 -56.38
CA LEU A 514 9.68 -6.51 -57.07
C LEU A 514 9.60 -5.27 -56.16
N TYR A 515 8.60 -5.20 -55.27
CA TYR A 515 8.49 -4.11 -54.31
C TYR A 515 9.57 -4.18 -53.21
N ILE A 516 9.90 -5.38 -52.72
CA ILE A 516 11.01 -5.58 -51.76
C ILE A 516 12.34 -5.20 -52.41
N ASP A 517 12.56 -5.59 -53.68
CA ASP A 517 13.75 -5.19 -54.44
C ASP A 517 13.80 -3.66 -54.64
N TYR A 518 12.66 -3.02 -54.87
CA TYR A 518 12.56 -1.55 -54.90
C TYR A 518 12.98 -0.92 -53.56
N LEU A 519 12.51 -1.44 -52.42
CA LEU A 519 12.94 -0.97 -51.10
C LEU A 519 14.44 -1.20 -50.87
N ARG A 520 14.98 -2.34 -51.33
CA ARG A 520 16.43 -2.65 -51.27
C ARG A 520 17.25 -1.61 -52.04
N ILE A 521 16.87 -1.30 -53.28
CA ILE A 521 17.55 -0.28 -54.11
C ILE A 521 17.50 1.11 -53.45
N ARG A 522 16.44 1.41 -52.70
CA ARG A 522 16.28 2.66 -51.93
C ARG A 522 16.99 2.65 -50.57
N ASN A 523 17.77 1.61 -50.24
CA ASN A 523 18.40 1.41 -48.93
C ASN A 523 17.41 1.36 -47.75
N ARG A 524 16.19 0.89 -47.99
CA ARG A 524 15.10 0.77 -46.99
C ARG A 524 14.87 -0.67 -46.53
N LEU A 525 15.79 -1.60 -46.85
CA LEU A 525 15.66 -3.01 -46.45
C LEU A 525 15.64 -3.20 -44.93
N GLN A 526 16.29 -2.32 -44.17
CA GLN A 526 16.24 -2.34 -42.70
C GLN A 526 14.81 -2.25 -42.17
N GLU A 527 13.95 -1.45 -42.82
CA GLU A 527 12.55 -1.28 -42.41
C GLU A 527 11.74 -2.58 -42.54
N VAL A 528 12.05 -3.40 -43.55
CA VAL A 528 11.47 -4.73 -43.73
C VAL A 528 11.90 -5.67 -42.60
N MET A 529 13.17 -5.61 -42.20
CA MET A 529 13.68 -6.40 -41.08
C MET A 529 13.06 -5.93 -39.76
N ASP A 530 12.93 -4.62 -39.55
CA ASP A 530 12.33 -4.04 -38.36
C ASP A 530 10.87 -4.49 -38.20
N TYR A 531 10.09 -4.54 -39.29
CA TYR A 531 8.73 -5.09 -39.26
C TYR A 531 8.73 -6.56 -38.85
N ASN A 532 9.56 -7.39 -39.47
CA ASN A 532 9.64 -8.81 -39.15
C ASN A 532 10.05 -9.04 -37.69
N ASN A 533 10.97 -8.22 -37.17
CA ASN A 533 11.40 -8.26 -35.77
C ASN A 533 10.29 -7.84 -34.81
N LEU A 534 9.52 -6.79 -35.16
CA LEU A 534 8.36 -6.35 -34.38
C LEU A 534 7.26 -7.42 -34.37
N ASP A 535 6.96 -8.06 -35.51
CA ASP A 535 5.98 -9.14 -35.57
C ASP A 535 6.44 -10.34 -34.71
N ALA A 536 7.69 -10.76 -34.83
CA ALA A 536 8.26 -11.81 -33.99
C ALA A 536 8.21 -11.46 -32.50
N LEU A 537 8.52 -10.21 -32.12
CA LEU A 537 8.39 -9.72 -30.75
C LEU A 537 6.93 -9.73 -30.29
N CYS A 538 5.98 -9.32 -31.14
CA CYS A 538 4.55 -9.35 -30.83
C CYS A 538 4.06 -10.77 -30.57
N GLN A 539 4.48 -11.74 -31.39
CA GLN A 539 4.16 -13.15 -31.17
C GLN A 539 4.78 -13.67 -29.87
N LYS A 540 6.03 -13.28 -29.57
CA LYS A 540 6.70 -13.62 -28.31
C LYS A 540 5.95 -13.05 -27.09
N LEU A 541 5.50 -11.79 -27.16
CA LEU A 541 4.75 -11.13 -26.09
C LEU A 541 3.30 -11.64 -25.93
N LYS A 542 2.78 -12.36 -26.94
CA LYS A 542 1.50 -13.07 -26.85
C LYS A 542 1.63 -14.42 -26.16
N GLN A 543 2.83 -14.99 -26.14
CA GLN A 543 3.16 -16.17 -25.36
C GLN A 543 3.54 -15.75 -23.93
N PRO A 544 3.22 -16.54 -22.89
CA PRO A 544 3.77 -16.32 -21.55
C PRO A 544 5.31 -16.33 -21.62
N LYS A 545 6.01 -15.56 -20.77
CA LYS A 545 7.48 -15.46 -20.81
C LYS A 545 8.15 -16.73 -20.27
N LEU A 546 8.10 -17.81 -21.05
CA LEU A 546 8.48 -19.16 -20.65
C LEU A 546 9.75 -19.22 -19.80
N VAL A 547 10.90 -18.71 -20.23
CA VAL A 547 12.16 -18.99 -19.50
C VAL A 547 12.30 -18.30 -18.13
N GLU A 548 11.98 -17.00 -18.02
CA GLU A 548 12.12 -16.27 -16.75
C GLU A 548 10.98 -16.59 -15.77
N ASP A 549 9.76 -16.74 -16.31
CA ASP A 549 8.60 -17.11 -15.52
C ASP A 549 8.70 -18.59 -15.05
N GLU A 550 9.19 -19.52 -15.89
CA GLU A 550 9.43 -20.93 -15.50
C GLU A 550 10.49 -21.06 -14.41
N GLU A 551 11.54 -20.23 -14.42
CA GLU A 551 12.55 -20.25 -13.35
C GLU A 551 11.94 -19.80 -12.01
N ILE A 552 11.14 -18.74 -12.01
CA ILE A 552 10.41 -18.25 -10.83
C ILE A 552 9.39 -19.31 -10.35
N GLU A 553 8.59 -19.87 -11.27
CA GLU A 553 7.61 -20.91 -10.95
C GLU A 553 8.30 -22.16 -10.38
N TYR A 554 9.38 -22.62 -11.01
CA TYR A 554 10.12 -23.80 -10.55
C TYR A 554 10.72 -23.62 -9.16
N GLN A 555 11.33 -22.45 -8.87
CA GLN A 555 11.87 -22.14 -7.55
C GLN A 555 10.76 -22.11 -6.49
N ASN A 556 9.61 -21.51 -6.82
CA ASN A 556 8.49 -21.35 -5.88
C ASN A 556 7.71 -22.66 -5.66
N GLU A 557 7.57 -23.50 -6.69
CA GLU A 557 6.97 -24.83 -6.59
C GLU A 557 7.76 -25.75 -5.64
N GLN A 558 9.10 -25.63 -5.60
CA GLN A 558 9.93 -26.35 -4.63
C GLN A 558 9.62 -25.96 -3.18
N MET A 559 9.16 -24.73 -2.95
CA MET A 559 8.71 -24.25 -1.63
C MET A 559 7.22 -24.56 -1.36
N GLY A 560 6.54 -25.25 -2.28
CA GLY A 560 5.12 -25.57 -2.18
C GLY A 560 4.19 -24.39 -2.50
N LEU A 561 4.73 -23.31 -3.07
CA LEU A 561 3.97 -22.12 -3.45
C LEU A 561 3.41 -22.27 -4.87
N LYS A 562 2.30 -21.59 -5.15
CA LYS A 562 1.66 -21.57 -6.46
C LYS A 562 1.28 -20.14 -6.84
N LEU A 563 1.43 -19.82 -8.12
CA LEU A 563 1.06 -18.52 -8.68
C LEU A 563 -0.44 -18.23 -8.52
N GLU A 564 -1.28 -19.25 -8.72
CA GLU A 564 -2.71 -19.17 -8.43
C GLU A 564 -2.99 -19.69 -7.02
N VAL A 565 -3.20 -18.75 -6.11
CA VAL A 565 -3.63 -19.04 -4.74
C VAL A 565 -5.16 -19.25 -4.75
N PRO A 566 -5.66 -20.36 -4.20
CA PRO A 566 -7.11 -20.58 -4.06
C PRO A 566 -7.79 -19.41 -3.31
N PRO A 567 -9.01 -18.99 -3.68
CA PRO A 567 -9.72 -17.89 -3.01
C PRO A 567 -9.85 -18.08 -1.49
N GLU A 568 -9.96 -19.32 -1.02
CA GLU A 568 -10.01 -19.66 0.40
C GLU A 568 -8.70 -19.31 1.11
N GLU A 569 -7.55 -19.58 0.49
CA GLU A 569 -6.23 -19.22 1.01
C GLU A 569 -5.99 -17.72 0.90
N GLN A 570 -6.40 -17.08 -0.19
CA GLN A 570 -6.29 -15.62 -0.34
C GLN A 570 -6.98 -14.88 0.81
N VAL A 571 -8.15 -15.35 1.27
CA VAL A 571 -8.88 -14.74 2.40
C VAL A 571 -8.09 -14.82 3.72
N LEU A 572 -7.40 -15.94 3.95
CA LEU A 572 -6.60 -16.20 5.16
C LEU A 572 -5.31 -15.35 5.19
N PHE A 573 -4.68 -15.17 4.04
CA PHE A 573 -3.45 -14.41 3.90
C PHE A 573 -3.68 -12.92 3.60
N SER A 574 -4.94 -12.51 3.40
CA SER A 574 -5.27 -11.13 3.07
C SER A 574 -5.02 -10.16 4.21
N ILE A 575 -4.21 -9.13 3.91
CA ILE A 575 -4.02 -7.92 4.74
C ILE A 575 -5.30 -7.05 4.73
N SER A 576 -6.31 -7.40 3.92
CA SER A 576 -7.58 -6.66 3.87
C SER A 576 -8.54 -7.02 5.01
N ASN A 577 -8.52 -8.28 5.48
CA ASN A 577 -9.51 -8.79 6.44
C ASN A 577 -9.09 -8.51 7.89
N ASP A 578 -10.06 -8.15 8.74
CA ASP A 578 -9.80 -7.90 10.16
C ASP A 578 -9.50 -9.26 10.79
N ILE A 579 -8.41 -9.39 11.53
CA ILE A 579 -8.46 -10.32 12.66
C ILE A 579 -9.40 -9.63 13.66
N HIS A 580 -10.70 -9.82 13.47
CA HIS A 580 -11.68 -9.22 14.37
C HIS A 580 -11.33 -9.73 15.77
N PRO A 581 -11.29 -8.89 16.83
CA PRO A 581 -11.07 -9.40 18.18
C PRO A 581 -12.11 -10.44 18.53
N GLY A 582 -13.32 -10.33 18.00
CA GLY A 582 -14.37 -11.36 18.04
C GLY A 582 -14.24 -12.50 17.04
N GLN A 583 -13.37 -12.45 16.02
CA GLN A 583 -12.96 -13.62 15.22
C GLN A 583 -11.79 -14.33 15.90
N PHE A 584 -10.81 -13.62 16.44
CA PHE A 584 -9.80 -14.16 17.36
C PHE A 584 -10.47 -14.72 18.62
N LEU A 585 -11.46 -14.03 19.18
CA LEU A 585 -12.28 -14.51 20.30
C LEU A 585 -13.36 -15.51 19.88
N ALA A 586 -13.83 -15.51 18.61
CA ALA A 586 -14.75 -16.55 18.12
C ALA A 586 -14.00 -17.84 17.81
N ILE A 587 -12.78 -17.74 17.29
CA ILE A 587 -11.75 -18.78 17.29
C ILE A 587 -11.58 -19.20 18.77
N ILE A 588 -11.36 -18.27 19.72
CA ILE A 588 -11.30 -18.58 21.17
C ILE A 588 -12.63 -19.13 21.78
N SER A 589 -13.78 -18.99 21.11
CA SER A 589 -15.08 -19.42 21.65
C SER A 589 -15.64 -20.67 20.95
N ALA A 590 -15.19 -20.95 19.72
CA ALA A 590 -15.41 -22.21 19.01
C ALA A 590 -14.65 -23.35 19.69
N PHE A 591 -13.59 -23.01 20.44
CA PHE A 591 -12.85 -23.84 21.39
C PHE A 591 -13.63 -24.57 22.49
N LYS A 592 -14.91 -24.28 22.73
CA LYS A 592 -15.68 -24.97 23.79
C LYS A 592 -16.85 -25.81 23.29
N THR A 593 -17.14 -25.81 21.99
CA THR A 593 -18.34 -26.44 21.44
C THR A 593 -18.12 -27.80 20.77
N PHE A 594 -16.93 -28.39 20.90
CA PHE A 594 -16.65 -29.76 20.43
C PHE A 594 -16.08 -30.67 21.53
N GLU A 595 -16.55 -30.48 22.77
CA GLU A 595 -16.70 -31.61 23.69
C GLU A 595 -18.19 -31.98 23.71
N GLY A 596 -18.56 -32.80 22.73
CA GLY A 596 -19.77 -33.60 22.68
C GLY A 596 -19.38 -34.96 22.13
#